data_AF-A0A6T8Y248-F1
#
_entry.id   AF-A0A6T8Y248-F1
#
_cell.length_a   1.000
_cell.length_b   1.000
_cell.length_c   1.000
_cell.angle_alpha   90.00
_cell.angle_beta   90.00
_cell.angle_gamma   90.00
#
_symmetry.space_group_name_H-M   'P 1'
#
loop_
_entity.id
_entity.type
_entity.pdbx_description
1 polymer ?
#
loop_
_entity_poly.entity_id
_entity_poly.type
_entity_poly.pdbx_seq_one_letter_code
_entity_poly.pdbx_strand_id
1 'polypeptide(L)'
;VPAGAEIPVCHGARRASVAYDVVGMPQLMRMESPAVLEVWRHYYEADATYDHTGTFDCPPIRRVVAVHGVNVPTEVLFALRIRTARLKPTAVQTRFSLDDEAELVPSTPALLKMEGGIVREMPEGDALCGDGVVPLCSMEHCKDWSGRLDLKVIHLDGAEHRAMLADPRFHLAIREALTPDFEGSGGAGSRSSTEPGKRKKPPVDYSIAGTWSDWSPSPMDWDGNNFFFIAKIGKQGWESFQILLRGSWDAVIYPSVKNASPSVEHTLRGPDNLNKGLDWTIGRPGFNPLHIGAISPGTEYKIILVVDERGHAASVTWELHLKVQSFAKAEVCRWQASKNDREWWDFPEDVSRQLSSAKASGLPMVKVEIGRGFYEVDLRRMVQRNLATEQWKPVEDPADEAESGVLT
;
A
#
# COMPACT_ATOMS: atom_id res chain seq x y z
N VAL A 1 -10.23 14.45 -10.49
CA VAL A 1 -11.35 14.06 -11.38
C VAL A 1 -10.91 14.32 -12.82
N PRO A 2 -10.85 13.29 -13.68
CA PRO A 2 -10.47 13.46 -15.09
C PRO A 2 -11.38 14.49 -15.77
N ALA A 3 -10.84 15.25 -16.71
CA ALA A 3 -11.63 16.16 -17.52
C ALA A 3 -12.69 15.34 -18.30
N GLY A 4 -13.98 15.54 -17.97
CA GLY A 4 -15.10 14.85 -18.61
C GLY A 4 -15.83 13.80 -17.76
N ALA A 5 -15.39 13.52 -16.53
CA ALA A 5 -16.18 12.69 -15.62
C ALA A 5 -17.45 13.44 -15.18
N GLU A 6 -18.58 12.72 -15.14
CA GLU A 6 -19.86 13.28 -14.67
C GLU A 6 -19.73 13.76 -13.22
N ILE A 7 -20.37 14.90 -12.93
CA ILE A 7 -20.35 15.50 -11.60
C ILE A 7 -21.20 14.64 -10.68
N PRO A 8 -20.63 14.04 -9.62
CA PRO A 8 -21.35 13.06 -8.81
C PRO A 8 -22.35 13.70 -7.83
N VAL A 9 -22.64 15.00 -7.98
CA VAL A 9 -23.43 15.79 -7.02
C VAL A 9 -24.58 16.47 -7.75
N CYS A 10 -25.78 16.36 -7.18
CA CYS A 10 -26.95 17.11 -7.59
C CYS A 10 -27.53 17.88 -6.40
N HIS A 11 -28.36 18.88 -6.68
CA HIS A 11 -29.11 19.53 -5.63
C HIS A 11 -30.33 18.65 -5.34
N GLY A 12 -30.66 18.44 -4.07
CA GLY A 12 -31.71 17.50 -3.66
C GLY A 12 -33.03 17.68 -4.43
N ALA A 13 -33.83 16.62 -4.49
CA ALA A 13 -34.95 16.41 -5.44
C ALA A 13 -35.92 17.59 -5.67
N ARG A 14 -35.98 18.56 -4.74
CA ARG A 14 -36.79 19.78 -4.85
C ARG A 14 -36.27 20.78 -5.90
N ARG A 15 -35.03 20.67 -6.37
CA ARG A 15 -34.42 21.61 -7.33
C ARG A 15 -33.55 20.91 -8.39
N ALA A 16 -34.12 19.94 -9.10
CA ALA A 16 -33.44 19.17 -10.14
C ALA A 16 -32.82 20.01 -11.28
N SER A 17 -33.17 21.29 -11.42
CA SER A 17 -32.59 22.20 -12.43
C SER A 17 -31.27 22.87 -11.99
N VAL A 18 -30.86 22.72 -10.73
CA VAL A 18 -29.60 23.30 -10.24
C VAL A 18 -28.46 22.35 -10.59
N ALA A 19 -27.53 22.84 -11.42
CA ALA A 19 -26.30 22.15 -11.75
C ALA A 19 -25.15 22.69 -10.89
N TYR A 20 -24.20 21.82 -10.56
CA TYR A 20 -22.92 22.19 -9.96
C TYR A 20 -21.87 22.35 -11.05
N ASP A 21 -20.93 23.27 -10.85
CA ASP A 21 -19.72 23.38 -11.66
C ASP A 21 -18.55 22.72 -10.92
N VAL A 22 -17.68 22.00 -11.64
CA VAL A 22 -16.42 21.52 -11.07
C VAL A 22 -15.43 22.67 -11.04
N VAL A 23 -15.01 23.05 -9.84
CA VAL A 23 -14.11 24.19 -9.62
C VAL A 23 -12.83 23.70 -8.97
N GLY A 24 -11.70 23.87 -9.66
CA GLY A 24 -10.37 23.64 -9.08
C GLY A 24 -9.95 24.77 -8.14
N MET A 25 -8.92 24.52 -7.32
CA MET A 25 -8.46 25.46 -6.29
C MET A 25 -8.14 26.88 -6.82
N PRO A 26 -7.43 27.06 -7.96
CA PRO A 26 -7.15 28.41 -8.47
C PRO A 26 -8.40 29.21 -8.87
N GLN A 27 -9.41 28.51 -9.41
CA GLN A 27 -10.68 29.15 -9.78
C GLN A 27 -11.50 29.48 -8.53
N LEU A 28 -11.50 28.61 -7.52
CA LEU A 28 -12.14 28.86 -6.23
C LEU A 28 -11.54 30.10 -5.54
N MET A 29 -10.22 30.21 -5.51
CA MET A 29 -9.51 31.38 -4.96
C MET A 29 -9.83 32.66 -5.75
N ARG A 30 -9.90 32.57 -7.08
CA ARG A 30 -10.30 33.72 -7.93
C ARG A 30 -11.71 34.20 -7.62
N MET A 31 -12.64 33.26 -7.40
CA MET A 31 -14.03 33.56 -7.05
C MET A 31 -14.16 34.16 -5.64
N GLU A 32 -13.27 33.80 -4.72
CA GLU A 32 -13.16 34.42 -3.39
C GLU A 32 -12.67 35.87 -3.52
N SER A 33 -11.47 36.07 -4.07
CA SER A 33 -10.91 37.39 -4.38
C SER A 33 -9.64 37.26 -5.24
N PRO A 34 -9.41 38.16 -6.22
CA PRO A 34 -8.16 38.21 -6.98
C PRO A 34 -6.91 38.26 -6.08
N ALA A 35 -6.97 38.98 -4.95
CA ALA A 35 -5.86 39.09 -4.01
C ALA A 35 -5.49 37.75 -3.35
N VAL A 36 -6.46 36.87 -3.10
CA VAL A 36 -6.21 35.53 -2.54
C VAL A 36 -5.45 34.67 -3.54
N LEU A 37 -5.85 34.71 -4.81
CA LEU A 37 -5.14 34.02 -5.88
C LEU A 37 -3.71 34.57 -6.03
N GLU A 38 -3.53 35.90 -6.02
CA GLU A 38 -2.20 36.52 -6.11
C GLU A 38 -1.27 36.07 -4.98
N VAL A 39 -1.77 36.01 -3.74
CA VAL A 39 -1.01 35.50 -2.60
C VAL A 39 -0.63 34.04 -2.82
N TRP A 40 -1.57 33.19 -3.25
CA TRP A 40 -1.26 31.78 -3.53
C TRP A 40 -0.19 31.63 -4.62
N ARG A 41 -0.30 32.38 -5.71
CA ARG A 41 0.71 32.37 -6.79
C ARG A 41 2.08 32.81 -6.30
N HIS A 42 2.12 33.84 -5.45
CA HIS A 42 3.36 34.37 -4.93
C HIS A 42 4.10 33.36 -4.04
N TYR A 43 3.39 32.60 -3.20
CA TYR A 43 4.01 31.67 -2.26
C TYR A 43 4.20 30.25 -2.81
N TYR A 44 3.34 29.80 -3.72
CA TYR A 44 3.39 28.43 -4.25
C TYR A 44 3.82 28.40 -5.72
N GLU A 45 3.10 29.08 -6.62
CA GLU A 45 3.40 29.02 -8.07
C GLU A 45 4.79 29.58 -8.41
N ALA A 46 5.28 30.55 -7.64
CA ALA A 46 6.61 31.12 -7.81
C ALA A 46 7.73 30.32 -7.13
N ASP A 47 7.42 29.28 -6.34
CA ASP A 47 8.43 28.42 -5.75
C ASP A 47 9.07 27.54 -6.85
N ALA A 48 10.39 27.60 -6.98
CA ALA A 48 11.13 26.83 -7.98
C ALA A 48 11.00 25.30 -7.81
N THR A 49 10.54 24.84 -6.65
CA THR A 49 10.28 23.43 -6.33
C THR A 49 8.82 23.02 -6.53
N TYR A 50 7.92 23.97 -6.85
CA TYR A 50 6.52 23.67 -7.11
C TYR A 50 6.33 23.03 -8.49
N ASP A 51 6.13 21.72 -8.52
CA ASP A 51 5.76 20.96 -9.71
C ASP A 51 4.31 20.47 -9.62
N HIS A 52 3.36 21.29 -10.05
CA HIS A 52 1.94 20.90 -10.12
C HIS A 52 1.64 19.88 -11.22
N THR A 53 2.62 19.57 -12.09
CA THR A 53 2.45 18.62 -13.20
C THR A 53 2.90 17.22 -12.82
N GLY A 54 3.66 17.07 -11.73
CA GLY A 54 4.24 15.79 -11.28
C GLY A 54 5.26 15.19 -12.25
N THR A 55 5.68 15.92 -13.29
CA THR A 55 6.55 15.34 -14.34
C THR A 55 7.96 15.05 -13.86
N PHE A 56 8.47 15.74 -12.83
CA PHE A 56 9.83 15.56 -12.33
C PHE A 56 9.89 15.41 -10.80
N ASP A 57 8.86 14.83 -10.21
CA ASP A 57 8.71 14.88 -8.76
C ASP A 57 9.28 13.70 -7.97
N CYS A 58 9.81 12.63 -8.62
CA CYS A 58 10.50 11.64 -7.79
C CYS A 58 11.81 12.20 -7.24
N PRO A 59 12.01 12.03 -5.94
CA PRO A 59 13.17 12.58 -5.27
C PRO A 59 14.45 11.89 -5.76
N PRO A 60 15.59 12.61 -5.79
CA PRO A 60 16.88 12.09 -6.22
C PRO A 60 17.53 11.18 -5.15
N ILE A 61 16.78 10.18 -4.67
CA ILE A 61 17.18 9.22 -3.64
C ILE A 61 16.99 7.79 -4.14
N ARG A 62 17.74 6.86 -3.56
CA ARG A 62 17.73 5.46 -4.02
C ARG A 62 16.58 4.63 -3.48
N ARG A 63 16.06 4.98 -2.31
CA ARG A 63 15.08 4.17 -1.57
C ARG A 63 14.07 5.06 -0.87
N VAL A 64 12.80 4.67 -0.95
CA VAL A 64 11.68 5.30 -0.26
C VAL A 64 10.88 4.22 0.46
N VAL A 65 10.58 4.48 1.74
CA VAL A 65 9.58 3.71 2.48
C VAL A 65 8.41 4.65 2.74
N ALA A 66 7.33 4.48 1.99
CA ALA A 66 6.11 5.25 2.11
C ALA A 66 5.15 4.52 3.06
N VAL A 67 4.72 5.19 4.13
CA VAL A 67 3.83 4.61 5.14
C VAL A 67 2.55 5.44 5.17
N HIS A 68 1.42 4.80 4.87
CA HIS A 68 0.11 5.46 4.73
C HIS A 68 -0.87 4.91 5.75
N GLY A 69 -1.66 5.78 6.37
CA GLY A 69 -2.93 5.35 6.95
C GLY A 69 -3.92 5.03 5.82
N VAL A 70 -4.73 3.98 5.98
CA VAL A 70 -5.76 3.63 4.99
C VAL A 70 -7.05 3.23 5.67
N ASN A 71 -8.14 3.18 4.91
CA ASN A 71 -9.46 2.70 5.36
C ASN A 71 -10.10 3.55 6.46
N VAL A 72 -9.81 4.85 6.45
CA VAL A 72 -10.50 5.85 7.28
C VAL A 72 -11.37 6.71 6.35
N PRO A 73 -12.66 6.94 6.67
CA PRO A 73 -13.51 7.81 5.87
C PRO A 73 -12.85 9.15 5.55
N THR A 74 -12.55 9.40 4.28
CA THR A 74 -11.67 10.51 3.87
C THR A 74 -12.37 11.50 2.96
N GLU A 75 -12.28 12.78 3.27
CA GLU A 75 -12.90 13.86 2.50
C GLU A 75 -12.23 14.02 1.13
N VAL A 76 -13.05 14.00 0.07
CA VAL A 76 -12.55 14.04 -1.32
C VAL A 76 -13.18 15.13 -2.17
N LEU A 77 -14.43 15.52 -1.89
CA LEU A 77 -15.09 16.65 -2.57
C LEU A 77 -15.93 17.46 -1.59
N PHE A 78 -16.13 18.73 -1.92
CA PHE A 78 -16.97 19.66 -1.18
C PHE A 78 -17.98 20.29 -2.14
N ALA A 79 -19.27 20.21 -1.80
CA ALA A 79 -20.32 20.98 -2.46
C ALA A 79 -20.44 22.34 -1.78
N LEU A 80 -20.19 23.39 -2.55
CA LEU A 80 -20.15 24.76 -2.04
C LEU A 80 -21.21 25.62 -2.72
N ARG A 81 -21.91 26.42 -1.91
CA ARG A 81 -22.79 27.50 -2.38
C ARG A 81 -22.20 28.87 -2.05
N ILE A 82 -22.42 29.83 -2.94
CA ILE A 82 -22.02 31.23 -2.72
C ILE A 82 -23.05 31.91 -1.82
N ARG A 83 -22.60 32.49 -0.71
CA ARG A 83 -23.43 33.35 0.14
C ARG A 83 -23.75 34.63 -0.62
N THR A 84 -25.03 34.83 -0.93
CA THR A 84 -25.53 36.07 -1.56
C THR A 84 -25.78 37.18 -0.55
N ALA A 85 -25.87 36.85 0.75
CA ALA A 85 -25.97 37.83 1.81
C ALA A 85 -24.69 38.65 1.93
N ARG A 86 -24.84 39.98 2.05
CA ARG A 86 -23.73 40.93 2.19
C ARG A 86 -22.99 40.65 3.50
N LEU A 87 -21.80 40.05 3.41
CA LEU A 87 -20.94 39.83 4.58
C LEU A 87 -20.48 41.18 5.15
N LYS A 88 -20.39 41.27 6.48
CA LYS A 88 -19.82 42.46 7.13
C LYS A 88 -18.32 42.54 6.81
N PRO A 89 -17.78 43.70 6.40
CA PRO A 89 -16.40 43.85 5.92
C PRO A 89 -15.29 43.50 6.93
N THR A 90 -15.62 43.23 8.19
CA THR A 90 -14.66 43.02 9.27
C THR A 90 -14.35 41.55 9.54
N ALA A 91 -14.99 40.61 8.86
CA ALA A 91 -14.80 39.18 9.10
C ALA A 91 -13.97 38.56 7.96
N VAL A 92 -12.93 37.82 8.33
CA VAL A 92 -12.15 36.91 7.46
C VAL A 92 -13.02 35.69 7.09
N GLN A 93 -14.25 35.93 6.64
CA GLN A 93 -15.21 34.90 6.28
C GLN A 93 -15.22 34.72 4.78
N THR A 94 -14.99 33.49 4.34
CA THR A 94 -15.16 33.09 2.95
C THR A 94 -16.59 33.37 2.47
N ARG A 95 -16.72 33.69 1.19
CA ARG A 95 -18.01 33.82 0.50
C ARG A 95 -18.69 32.47 0.27
N PHE A 96 -17.99 31.37 0.48
CA PHE A 96 -18.52 30.02 0.31
C PHE A 96 -19.08 29.47 1.63
N SER A 97 -20.10 28.63 1.50
CA SER A 97 -20.55 27.74 2.56
C SER A 97 -20.81 26.37 1.98
N LEU A 98 -20.65 25.34 2.80
CA LEU A 98 -21.11 24.00 2.45
C LEU A 98 -22.60 24.05 2.09
N ASP A 99 -22.95 23.36 1.01
CA ASP A 99 -24.32 23.15 0.61
C ASP A 99 -24.85 21.88 1.27
N ASP A 100 -25.60 22.08 2.36
CA ASP A 100 -26.22 21.01 3.13
C ASP A 100 -27.44 20.37 2.45
N GLU A 101 -27.89 20.93 1.31
CA GLU A 101 -28.97 20.40 0.47
C GLU A 101 -28.43 19.62 -0.75
N ALA A 102 -27.11 19.51 -0.88
CA ALA A 102 -26.46 18.74 -1.94
C ALA A 102 -26.48 17.24 -1.63
N GLU A 103 -26.76 16.44 -2.65
CA GLU A 103 -26.88 14.98 -2.58
C GLU A 103 -26.02 14.34 -3.69
N LEU A 104 -25.61 13.08 -3.50
CA LEU A 104 -24.95 12.32 -4.56
C LEU A 104 -25.96 11.87 -5.61
N VAL A 105 -25.53 11.84 -6.88
CA VAL A 105 -26.37 11.25 -7.94
C VAL A 105 -26.49 9.74 -7.73
N PRO A 106 -27.64 9.10 -8.05
CA PRO A 106 -27.84 7.67 -7.81
C PRO A 106 -26.84 6.72 -8.51
N SER A 107 -26.20 7.17 -9.59
CA SER A 107 -25.17 6.43 -10.33
C SER A 107 -23.78 6.49 -9.69
N THR A 108 -23.62 7.22 -8.58
CA THR A 108 -22.34 7.38 -7.90
C THR A 108 -21.86 6.02 -7.34
N PRO A 109 -20.55 5.70 -7.41
CA PRO A 109 -20.01 4.51 -6.78
C PRO A 109 -20.40 4.39 -5.30
N ALA A 110 -20.71 3.16 -4.85
CA ALA A 110 -21.13 2.86 -3.47
C ALA A 110 -20.12 3.31 -2.41
N LEU A 111 -18.85 3.43 -2.81
CA LEU A 111 -17.73 3.89 -1.99
C LEU A 111 -17.82 5.38 -1.58
N LEU A 112 -18.69 6.17 -2.19
CA LEU A 112 -18.82 7.59 -1.85
C LEU A 112 -20.05 7.82 -0.97
N LYS A 113 -19.84 8.57 0.12
CA LYS A 113 -20.91 9.03 1.00
C LYS A 113 -20.85 10.54 1.13
N MET A 114 -22.02 11.19 1.09
CA MET A 114 -22.13 12.63 1.28
C MET A 114 -22.94 12.98 2.53
N GLU A 115 -22.44 13.94 3.31
CA GLU A 115 -23.11 14.47 4.49
C GLU A 115 -22.73 15.94 4.70
N GLY A 116 -23.74 16.81 4.80
CA GLY A 116 -23.55 18.24 5.08
C GLY A 116 -22.69 18.97 4.04
N GLY A 117 -22.83 18.61 2.75
CA GLY A 117 -22.03 19.19 1.68
C GLY A 117 -20.61 18.61 1.52
N ILE A 118 -20.25 17.57 2.29
CA ILE A 118 -18.92 16.94 2.24
C ILE A 118 -19.06 15.53 1.69
N VAL A 119 -18.31 15.21 0.63
CA VAL A 119 -18.22 13.87 0.05
C VAL A 119 -16.98 13.18 0.61
N ARG A 120 -17.16 11.94 1.08
CA ARG A 120 -16.11 11.09 1.64
C ARG A 120 -16.01 9.77 0.89
N GLU A 121 -14.78 9.29 0.70
CA GLU A 121 -14.50 7.89 0.38
C GLU A 121 -14.69 7.05 1.65
N MET A 122 -15.42 5.95 1.53
CA MET A 122 -15.73 5.02 2.61
C MET A 122 -14.97 3.70 2.38
N PRO A 123 -14.50 3.04 3.46
CA PRO A 123 -13.96 1.69 3.34
C PRO A 123 -15.11 0.71 3.05
N GLU A 124 -15.10 0.04 1.90
CA GLU A 124 -16.07 -1.01 1.55
C GLU A 124 -15.38 -2.18 0.84
N GLY A 125 -15.54 -3.39 1.39
CA GLY A 125 -14.90 -4.60 0.84
C GLY A 125 -13.38 -4.52 0.87
N ASP A 126 -12.75 -4.81 -0.27
CA ASP A 126 -11.29 -4.77 -0.45
C ASP A 126 -10.78 -3.43 -1.01
N ALA A 127 -11.68 -2.49 -1.32
CA ALA A 127 -11.28 -1.17 -1.82
C ALA A 127 -10.71 -0.32 -0.69
N LEU A 128 -9.48 0.16 -0.89
CA LEU A 128 -8.81 1.01 0.08
C LEU A 128 -9.28 2.47 -0.05
N CYS A 129 -9.38 3.18 1.08
CA CYS A 129 -9.53 4.65 1.10
C CYS A 129 -8.43 5.32 1.93
N GLY A 130 -8.49 6.65 2.04
CA GLY A 130 -7.45 7.47 2.68
C GLY A 130 -7.32 7.32 4.21
N ASP A 131 -6.61 8.26 4.83
CA ASP A 131 -6.28 8.27 6.26
C ASP A 131 -7.19 9.20 7.10
N GLY A 132 -8.31 9.64 6.53
CA GLY A 132 -9.28 10.56 7.11
C GLY A 132 -9.05 12.02 6.74
N VAL A 133 -7.87 12.36 6.21
CA VAL A 133 -7.53 13.72 5.78
C VAL A 133 -6.99 13.73 4.36
N VAL A 134 -6.08 12.80 4.05
CA VAL A 134 -5.41 12.69 2.75
C VAL A 134 -6.00 11.51 1.99
N PRO A 135 -6.55 11.72 0.79
CA PRO A 135 -7.12 10.64 0.00
C PRO A 135 -6.04 9.67 -0.47
N LEU A 136 -6.43 8.41 -0.67
CA LEU A 136 -5.48 7.35 -1.02
C LEU A 136 -4.71 7.66 -2.30
N CYS A 137 -5.39 8.18 -3.32
CA CYS A 137 -4.76 8.55 -4.59
C CYS A 137 -3.61 9.55 -4.42
N SER A 138 -3.71 10.47 -3.46
CA SER A 138 -2.63 11.43 -3.18
C SER A 138 -1.47 10.79 -2.42
N MET A 139 -1.73 9.83 -1.53
CA MET A 139 -0.68 9.13 -0.79
C MET A 139 0.05 8.13 -1.68
N GLU A 140 -0.68 7.45 -2.56
CA GLU A 140 -0.12 6.44 -3.47
C GLU A 140 0.60 7.02 -4.69
N HIS A 141 0.64 8.34 -4.85
CA HIS A 141 1.42 9.04 -5.89
C HIS A 141 2.88 8.56 -5.97
N CYS A 142 3.46 8.18 -4.84
CA CYS A 142 4.82 7.64 -4.81
C CYS A 142 5.00 6.34 -5.63
N LYS A 143 3.94 5.61 -5.98
CA LYS A 143 3.99 4.39 -6.80
C LYS A 143 4.51 4.65 -8.20
N ASP A 144 4.28 5.84 -8.75
CA ASP A 144 4.77 6.27 -10.06
C ASP A 144 6.32 6.38 -10.05
N TRP A 145 6.94 6.34 -8.87
CA TRP A 145 8.39 6.35 -8.69
C TRP A 145 9.01 4.96 -8.67
N SER A 146 8.22 3.89 -8.60
CA SER A 146 8.69 2.50 -8.43
C SER A 146 9.65 2.01 -9.51
N GLY A 147 9.57 2.56 -10.73
CA GLY A 147 10.53 2.29 -11.81
C GLY A 147 11.87 3.02 -11.69
N ARG A 148 11.97 4.01 -10.80
CA ARG A 148 13.14 4.91 -10.65
C ARG A 148 13.90 4.72 -9.34
N LEU A 149 13.26 4.17 -8.31
CA LEU A 149 13.85 3.97 -6.98
C LEU A 149 13.32 2.67 -6.33
N ASP A 150 14.00 2.23 -5.28
CA ASP A 150 13.53 1.12 -4.43
C ASP A 150 12.37 1.62 -3.54
N LEU A 151 11.13 1.38 -3.98
CA LEU A 151 9.92 1.81 -3.28
C LEU A 151 9.33 0.66 -2.46
N LYS A 152 9.14 0.90 -1.16
CA LYS A 152 8.30 0.07 -0.29
C LYS A 152 7.10 0.90 0.17
N VAL A 153 5.90 0.42 -0.08
CA VAL A 153 4.66 1.03 0.44
C VAL A 153 4.10 0.17 1.56
N ILE A 154 3.74 0.78 2.67
CA ILE A 154 3.19 0.12 3.85
C ILE A 154 1.85 0.79 4.19
N HIS A 155 0.79 0.00 4.17
CA HIS A 155 -0.56 0.45 4.53
C HIS A 155 -0.87 0.09 5.99
N LEU A 156 -1.27 1.10 6.75
CA LEU A 156 -1.67 0.99 8.15
C LEU A 156 -3.19 1.09 8.23
N ASP A 157 -3.83 -0.07 8.14
CA ASP A 157 -5.28 -0.20 8.16
C ASP A 157 -5.90 0.47 9.39
N GLY A 158 -6.85 1.38 9.18
CA GLY A 158 -7.55 2.14 10.20
C GLY A 158 -6.72 3.21 10.92
N ALA A 159 -5.49 3.50 10.47
CA ALA A 159 -4.67 4.55 11.09
C ALA A 159 -5.09 5.94 10.57
N GLU A 160 -5.61 6.78 11.46
CA GLU A 160 -5.93 8.17 11.12
C GLU A 160 -4.65 9.01 10.92
N HIS A 161 -4.72 10.02 10.04
CA HIS A 161 -3.60 10.88 9.65
C HIS A 161 -2.69 11.32 10.81
N ARG A 162 -3.28 11.87 11.88
CA ARG A 162 -2.54 12.34 13.05
C ARG A 162 -2.17 11.21 14.01
N ALA A 163 -3.04 10.23 14.16
CA ALA A 163 -2.86 9.11 15.08
C ALA A 163 -1.77 8.14 14.61
N MET A 164 -1.51 8.09 13.30
CA MET A 164 -0.48 7.26 12.67
C MET A 164 0.90 7.42 13.33
N LEU A 165 1.27 8.62 13.77
CA LEU A 165 2.56 8.85 14.42
C LEU A 165 2.71 8.17 15.79
N ALA A 166 1.60 7.78 16.43
CA ALA A 166 1.59 7.03 17.67
C ALA A 166 1.28 5.53 17.44
N ASP A 167 1.09 5.12 16.19
CA ASP A 167 0.77 3.74 15.83
C ASP A 167 2.03 2.85 15.97
N PRO A 168 1.99 1.76 16.75
CA PRO A 168 3.13 0.82 16.86
C PRO A 168 3.63 0.32 15.51
N ARG A 169 2.72 0.13 14.54
CA ARG A 169 3.02 -0.38 13.20
C ARG A 169 3.86 0.61 12.42
N PHE A 170 3.61 1.91 12.59
CA PHE A 170 4.43 2.97 12.01
C PHE A 170 5.86 2.95 12.58
N HIS A 171 6.00 2.79 13.90
CA HIS A 171 7.32 2.67 14.53
C HIS A 171 8.08 1.40 14.11
N LEU A 172 7.37 0.28 13.91
CA LEU A 172 7.95 -0.94 13.36
C LEU A 172 8.46 -0.73 11.93
N ALA A 173 7.68 -0.06 11.09
CA ALA A 173 8.08 0.29 9.72
C ALA A 173 9.33 1.18 9.70
N ILE A 174 9.40 2.19 10.58
CA ILE A 174 10.60 3.03 10.74
C ILE A 174 11.79 2.18 11.19
N ARG A 175 11.60 1.34 12.23
CA ARG A 175 12.67 0.48 12.73
C ARG A 175 13.23 -0.39 11.61
N GLU A 176 12.36 -1.09 10.86
CA GLU A 176 12.76 -1.92 9.73
C GLU A 176 13.50 -1.12 8.64
N ALA A 177 13.01 0.07 8.28
CA ALA A 177 13.66 0.94 7.30
C ALA A 177 15.06 1.40 7.73
N LEU A 178 15.24 1.67 9.04
CA LEU A 178 16.49 2.12 9.64
C LEU A 178 17.46 0.99 9.97
N THR A 179 16.97 -0.23 10.14
CA THR A 179 17.77 -1.41 10.48
C THR A 179 17.55 -2.52 9.45
N PRO A 180 17.90 -2.30 8.17
CA PRO A 180 17.72 -3.32 7.13
C PRO A 180 18.51 -4.61 7.41
N ASP A 181 19.56 -4.55 8.23
CA ASP A 181 20.35 -5.71 8.67
C ASP A 181 19.77 -6.42 9.90
N PHE A 182 18.61 -5.99 10.43
CA PHE A 182 18.01 -6.57 11.64
C PHE A 182 17.24 -7.87 11.37
N GLU A 183 17.02 -8.22 10.11
CA GLU A 183 16.68 -9.59 9.75
C GLU A 183 17.91 -10.50 9.96
N GLY A 184 18.14 -10.90 11.21
CA GLY A 184 19.04 -12.00 11.52
C GLY A 184 20.46 -11.61 11.93
N SER A 185 20.62 -10.63 12.83
CA SER A 185 21.87 -10.43 13.56
C SER A 185 22.14 -11.56 14.57
N GLY A 186 22.33 -12.76 14.06
CA GLY A 186 23.22 -13.76 14.64
C GLY A 186 24.57 -13.69 13.95
N GLY A 187 25.46 -12.83 14.46
CA GLY A 187 26.91 -13.04 14.38
C GLY A 187 27.66 -12.68 13.07
N ALA A 188 28.11 -11.44 13.01
CA ALA A 188 29.45 -10.95 12.65
C ALA A 188 30.32 -11.70 11.62
N GLY A 189 30.66 -11.00 10.53
CA GLY A 189 31.87 -11.27 9.74
C GLY A 189 31.75 -10.84 8.28
N SER A 190 32.19 -9.62 7.98
CA SER A 190 32.30 -9.10 6.61
C SER A 190 33.23 -9.98 5.75
N ARG A 191 32.64 -10.91 4.98
CA ARG A 191 33.24 -11.55 3.81
C ARG A 191 32.12 -11.75 2.79
N SER A 192 32.32 -11.18 1.60
CA SER A 192 31.73 -11.54 0.30
C SER A 192 30.41 -12.32 0.38
N SER A 193 29.31 -11.60 0.16
CA SER A 193 27.93 -12.09 0.06
C SER A 193 27.75 -13.22 -0.96
N THR A 194 28.03 -14.45 -0.54
CA THR A 194 27.22 -15.60 -0.93
C THR A 194 25.99 -15.57 -0.04
N GLU A 195 24.80 -15.46 -0.63
CA GLU A 195 23.53 -15.64 0.10
C GLU A 195 23.67 -16.85 1.04
N PRO A 196 23.32 -16.74 2.33
CA PRO A 196 23.32 -17.89 3.23
C PRO A 196 22.44 -18.95 2.58
N GLY A 197 23.08 -20.01 2.07
CA GLY A 197 22.43 -20.99 1.23
C GLY A 197 21.20 -21.55 1.96
N LYS A 198 20.03 -21.45 1.31
CA LYS A 198 18.77 -21.97 1.84
C LYS A 198 19.01 -23.36 2.43
N ARG A 199 18.73 -23.54 3.72
CA ARG A 199 18.90 -24.86 4.35
C ARG A 199 17.89 -25.80 3.74
N LYS A 200 18.31 -27.04 3.52
CA LYS A 200 17.38 -28.10 3.11
C LYS A 200 16.33 -28.23 4.22
N LYS A 201 15.05 -28.22 3.85
CA LYS A 201 13.94 -28.41 4.79
C LYS A 201 14.21 -29.67 5.64
N PRO A 202 14.13 -29.60 6.98
CA PRO A 202 14.26 -30.76 7.83
C PRO A 202 13.24 -31.85 7.47
N PRO A 203 13.53 -33.14 7.73
CA PRO A 203 12.60 -34.25 7.48
C PRO A 203 11.42 -34.30 8.47
N VAL A 204 11.29 -33.26 9.29
CA VAL A 204 10.28 -33.13 10.34
C VAL A 204 9.32 -32.03 9.92
N ASP A 205 8.02 -32.33 9.97
CA ASP A 205 6.97 -31.34 9.73
C ASP A 205 6.36 -30.88 11.05
N TYR A 206 6.10 -29.57 11.13
CA TYR A 206 5.42 -28.95 12.25
C TYR A 206 4.04 -28.47 11.84
N SER A 207 3.12 -28.54 12.78
CA SER A 207 1.78 -27.98 12.68
C SER A 207 1.53 -27.04 13.85
N ILE A 208 0.56 -26.16 13.72
CA ILE A 208 0.14 -25.22 14.76
C ILE A 208 -1.37 -25.34 14.96
N ALA A 209 -1.80 -25.32 16.21
CA ALA A 209 -3.20 -25.27 16.57
C ALA A 209 -3.40 -24.13 17.56
N GLY A 210 -4.47 -23.35 17.37
CA GLY A 210 -4.74 -22.23 18.25
C GLY A 210 -6.23 -21.94 18.38
N THR A 211 -6.55 -20.97 19.21
CA THR A 211 -7.93 -20.55 19.47
C THR A 211 -8.63 -20.04 18.20
N TRP A 212 -7.90 -19.52 17.21
CA TRP A 212 -8.44 -19.08 15.91
C TRP A 212 -8.92 -20.24 15.01
N SER A 213 -8.50 -21.48 15.27
CA SER A 213 -8.87 -22.66 14.49
C SER A 213 -9.66 -23.68 15.30
N ASP A 214 -10.21 -23.28 16.44
CA ASP A 214 -10.81 -24.18 17.44
C ASP A 214 -9.87 -25.35 17.78
N TRP A 215 -8.57 -25.07 17.86
CA TRP A 215 -7.51 -26.05 18.06
C TRP A 215 -7.42 -27.16 17.00
N SER A 216 -7.96 -26.93 15.80
CA SER A 216 -7.67 -27.79 14.65
C SER A 216 -6.24 -27.55 14.15
N PRO A 217 -5.38 -28.57 14.03
CA PRO A 217 -4.00 -28.39 13.56
C PRO A 217 -3.91 -27.98 12.08
N SER A 218 -3.06 -26.99 11.80
CA SER A 218 -2.71 -26.53 10.45
C SER A 218 -1.21 -26.69 10.20
N PRO A 219 -0.76 -27.08 8.99
CA PRO A 219 0.66 -27.19 8.68
C PRO A 219 1.36 -25.82 8.74
N MET A 220 2.62 -25.80 9.18
CA MET A 220 3.48 -24.62 9.12
C MET A 220 4.34 -24.64 7.84
N ASP A 221 4.61 -23.46 7.28
CA ASP A 221 5.42 -23.28 6.07
C ASP A 221 6.91 -23.19 6.40
N TRP A 222 7.77 -23.61 5.46
CA TRP A 222 9.23 -23.51 5.60
C TRP A 222 9.77 -22.37 4.74
N ASP A 223 10.44 -21.38 5.35
CA ASP A 223 10.99 -20.22 4.63
C ASP A 223 12.43 -20.43 4.11
N GLY A 224 13.02 -21.60 4.34
CA GLY A 224 14.42 -21.88 4.04
C GLY A 224 15.30 -21.97 5.29
N ASN A 225 14.86 -21.43 6.42
CA ASN A 225 15.59 -21.45 7.69
C ASN A 225 14.72 -21.88 8.88
N ASN A 226 13.45 -21.49 8.92
CA ASN A 226 12.53 -21.72 10.03
C ASN A 226 11.15 -22.14 9.54
N PHE A 227 10.34 -22.68 10.45
CA PHE A 227 8.92 -22.89 10.20
C PHE A 227 8.13 -21.65 10.61
N PHE A 228 7.10 -21.28 9.84
CA PHE A 228 6.25 -20.14 10.18
C PHE A 228 4.76 -20.39 9.91
N PHE A 229 3.92 -19.57 10.53
CA PHE A 229 2.47 -19.52 10.30
C PHE A 229 1.95 -18.10 10.51
N ILE A 230 1.03 -17.64 9.65
CA ILE A 230 0.39 -16.33 9.79
C ILE A 230 -0.94 -16.52 10.52
N ALA A 231 -1.01 -16.02 11.77
CA ALA A 231 -2.21 -16.07 12.58
C ALA A 231 -2.90 -14.70 12.61
N LYS A 232 -4.23 -14.70 12.40
CA LYS A 232 -5.06 -13.50 12.50
C LYS A 232 -5.72 -13.45 13.88
N ILE A 233 -5.55 -12.32 14.58
CA ILE A 233 -6.10 -12.12 15.92
C ILE A 233 -7.62 -11.94 15.84
N GLY A 234 -8.37 -12.74 16.58
CA GLY A 234 -9.83 -12.71 16.60
C GLY A 234 -10.41 -11.52 17.35
N LYS A 235 -11.74 -11.52 17.49
CA LYS A 235 -12.52 -10.43 18.11
C LYS A 235 -12.15 -10.13 19.56
N GLN A 236 -11.53 -11.07 20.26
CA GLN A 236 -11.11 -10.87 21.65
C GLN A 236 -9.82 -10.05 21.81
N GLY A 237 -9.10 -9.78 20.71
CA GLY A 237 -7.83 -9.07 20.74
C GLY A 237 -6.66 -9.90 21.27
N TRP A 238 -6.86 -11.20 21.48
CA TRP A 238 -5.82 -12.15 21.86
C TRP A 238 -6.08 -13.52 21.24
N GLU A 239 -5.02 -14.31 21.10
CA GLU A 239 -5.07 -15.68 20.62
C GLU A 239 -4.04 -16.54 21.36
N SER A 240 -4.39 -17.79 21.66
CA SER A 240 -3.48 -18.78 22.24
C SER A 240 -3.20 -19.91 21.26
N PHE A 241 -2.01 -20.49 21.34
CA PHE A 241 -1.61 -21.57 20.44
C PHE A 241 -0.57 -22.52 21.02
N GLN A 242 -0.44 -23.66 20.36
CA GLN A 242 0.58 -24.69 20.58
C GLN A 242 1.09 -25.23 19.24
N ILE A 243 2.27 -25.84 19.29
CA ILE A 243 2.93 -26.41 18.11
C ILE A 243 2.94 -27.92 18.25
N LEU A 244 2.63 -28.63 17.18
CA LEU A 244 2.50 -30.07 17.14
C LEU A 244 3.55 -30.65 16.20
N LEU A 245 4.20 -31.74 16.64
CA LEU A 245 5.07 -32.52 15.79
C LEU A 245 4.21 -33.40 14.88
N ARG A 246 4.30 -33.21 13.56
CA ARG A 246 3.50 -33.95 12.54
C ARG A 246 2.00 -33.93 12.80
N GLY A 247 1.49 -32.83 13.36
CA GLY A 247 0.06 -32.66 13.65
C GLY A 247 -0.49 -33.55 14.77
N SER A 248 0.36 -34.23 15.56
CA SER A 248 -0.09 -35.13 16.63
C SER A 248 -0.19 -34.45 17.99
N TRP A 249 -1.33 -34.63 18.66
CA TRP A 249 -1.57 -34.18 20.04
C TRP A 249 -0.83 -35.00 21.11
N ASP A 250 -0.24 -36.14 20.73
CA ASP A 250 0.65 -36.91 21.61
C ASP A 250 2.08 -36.34 21.63
N ALA A 251 2.38 -35.38 20.75
CA ALA A 251 3.71 -34.84 20.53
C ALA A 251 3.66 -33.30 20.41
N VAL A 252 3.20 -32.64 21.48
CA VAL A 252 3.01 -31.18 21.54
C VAL A 252 4.26 -30.51 22.10
N ILE A 253 4.66 -29.42 21.47
CA ILE A 253 5.69 -28.50 21.95
C ILE A 253 4.98 -27.27 22.52
N TYR A 254 5.36 -26.91 23.75
CA TYR A 254 4.66 -25.91 24.54
C TYR A 254 5.63 -25.16 25.47
N PRO A 255 5.27 -23.99 26.01
CA PRO A 255 6.13 -23.24 26.92
C PRO A 255 6.11 -23.81 28.35
N SER A 256 7.17 -23.56 29.12
CA SER A 256 7.24 -23.93 30.53
C SER A 256 6.32 -23.13 31.46
N VAL A 257 5.73 -22.03 30.99
CA VAL A 257 4.87 -21.13 31.76
C VAL A 257 3.57 -20.86 31.01
N LYS A 258 2.49 -20.62 31.74
CA LYS A 258 1.19 -20.33 31.13
C LYS A 258 1.19 -18.97 30.46
N ASN A 259 0.58 -18.87 29.26
CA ASN A 259 0.45 -17.63 28.49
C ASN A 259 1.82 -17.00 28.19
N ALA A 260 2.79 -17.84 27.82
CA ALA A 260 4.12 -17.36 27.49
C ALA A 260 4.08 -16.44 26.27
N SER A 261 4.98 -15.46 26.24
CA SER A 261 5.24 -14.60 25.09
C SER A 261 6.75 -14.39 24.92
N PRO A 262 7.23 -13.83 23.79
CA PRO A 262 8.65 -13.52 23.61
C PRO A 262 9.23 -12.60 24.69
N SER A 263 8.37 -11.81 25.34
CA SER A 263 8.76 -10.93 26.45
C SER A 263 8.82 -11.60 27.82
N VAL A 264 8.34 -12.85 27.92
CA VAL A 264 8.32 -13.63 29.16
C VAL A 264 9.38 -14.70 29.07
N GLU A 265 10.25 -14.79 30.06
CA GLU A 265 11.23 -15.86 30.13
C GLU A 265 10.52 -17.22 30.22
N HIS A 266 10.81 -18.11 29.26
CA HIS A 266 10.26 -19.45 29.21
C HIS A 266 11.20 -20.38 28.44
N THR A 267 11.07 -21.68 28.69
CA THR A 267 11.79 -22.73 27.96
C THR A 267 10.79 -23.58 27.18
N LEU A 268 11.19 -24.12 26.02
CA LEU A 268 10.38 -25.12 25.31
C LEU A 268 10.34 -26.43 26.10
N ARG A 269 9.16 -27.07 26.10
CA ARG A 269 8.88 -28.40 26.67
C ARG A 269 8.25 -29.29 25.59
N GLY A 270 8.18 -30.58 25.86
CA GLY A 270 7.77 -31.60 24.89
C GLY A 270 8.91 -32.02 23.94
N PRO A 271 8.60 -32.71 22.83
CA PRO A 271 7.27 -33.09 22.38
C PRO A 271 6.65 -34.20 23.27
N ASP A 272 5.54 -33.90 23.95
CA ASP A 272 4.76 -34.84 24.76
C ASP A 272 3.30 -34.35 24.91
N ASN A 273 2.48 -34.98 25.76
CA ASN A 273 1.08 -34.60 26.01
C ASN A 273 0.85 -34.04 27.43
N LEU A 274 1.88 -33.46 28.05
CA LEU A 274 1.83 -32.85 29.38
C LEU A 274 1.59 -31.32 29.32
N ASN A 275 1.07 -30.85 28.19
CA ASN A 275 0.87 -29.45 27.80
C ASN A 275 -0.37 -28.77 28.42
N LYS A 276 -1.05 -29.40 29.37
CA LYS A 276 -2.39 -28.96 29.84
C LYS A 276 -2.38 -27.51 30.39
N GLY A 277 -2.94 -26.58 29.59
CA GLY A 277 -3.07 -25.16 29.90
C GLY A 277 -1.75 -24.38 29.85
N LEU A 278 -0.74 -24.91 29.15
CA LEU A 278 0.53 -24.27 28.88
C LEU A 278 0.56 -23.86 27.41
N ASP A 279 0.12 -22.64 27.14
CA ASP A 279 -0.02 -22.10 25.78
C ASP A 279 0.83 -20.86 25.63
N TRP A 280 1.30 -20.60 24.40
CA TRP A 280 1.72 -19.26 24.03
C TRP A 280 0.49 -18.39 23.81
N THR A 281 0.58 -17.11 24.14
CA THR A 281 -0.54 -16.18 23.96
C THR A 281 -0.08 -14.86 23.37
N ILE A 282 -0.72 -14.45 22.27
CA ILE A 282 -0.54 -13.16 21.61
C ILE A 282 -1.64 -12.22 22.12
N GLY A 283 -1.30 -10.99 22.49
CA GLY A 283 -2.28 -9.90 22.73
C GLY A 283 -2.99 -9.83 24.06
N ARG A 284 -2.62 -10.65 25.05
CA ARG A 284 -3.32 -10.65 26.34
C ARG A 284 -3.19 -9.28 27.07
N PRO A 285 -4.30 -8.70 27.56
CA PRO A 285 -4.26 -7.46 28.35
C PRO A 285 -3.34 -7.59 29.58
N GLY A 286 -2.49 -6.58 29.81
CA GLY A 286 -1.51 -6.57 30.90
C GLY A 286 -0.14 -7.18 30.57
N PHE A 287 0.04 -7.74 29.38
CA PHE A 287 1.31 -8.31 28.90
C PHE A 287 1.95 -7.55 27.73
N ASN A 288 1.46 -6.36 27.40
CA ASN A 288 2.12 -5.46 26.47
C ASN A 288 3.05 -4.51 27.25
N PRO A 289 4.38 -4.75 27.31
CA PRO A 289 5.31 -3.95 28.11
C PRO A 289 5.38 -2.48 27.69
N LEU A 290 4.83 -2.14 26.51
CA LEU A 290 4.83 -0.77 26.01
C LEU A 290 3.58 0.02 26.37
N HIS A 291 2.48 -0.60 26.81
CA HIS A 291 1.16 0.05 26.93
C HIS A 291 0.68 0.76 25.64
N ILE A 292 1.35 0.56 24.49
CA ILE A 292 0.98 1.16 23.21
C ILE A 292 0.06 0.19 22.48
N GLY A 293 -1.21 0.54 22.42
CA GLY A 293 -2.24 -0.12 21.60
C GLY A 293 -2.72 -1.45 22.15
N ALA A 294 -4.02 -1.56 22.42
CA ALA A 294 -4.66 -2.87 22.42
C ALA A 294 -4.45 -3.50 21.04
N ILE A 295 -4.08 -4.78 20.96
CA ILE A 295 -4.01 -5.48 19.68
C ILE A 295 -5.43 -5.50 19.10
N SER A 296 -5.64 -4.82 17.97
CA SER A 296 -6.94 -4.75 17.33
C SER A 296 -7.32 -6.11 16.71
N PRO A 297 -8.59 -6.53 16.82
CA PRO A 297 -9.09 -7.64 16.03
C PRO A 297 -8.74 -7.50 14.56
N GLY A 298 -8.32 -8.59 13.93
CA GLY A 298 -7.89 -8.62 12.54
C GLY A 298 -6.40 -8.39 12.32
N THR A 299 -5.64 -7.97 13.34
CA THR A 299 -4.18 -7.87 13.27
C THR A 299 -3.58 -9.25 12.96
N GLU A 300 -2.62 -9.32 12.03
CA GLU A 300 -1.94 -10.56 11.68
C GLU A 300 -0.54 -10.62 12.31
N TYR A 301 -0.14 -11.80 12.79
CA TYR A 301 1.18 -12.08 13.36
C TYR A 301 1.82 -13.26 12.64
N LYS A 302 3.11 -13.15 12.31
CA LYS A 302 3.92 -14.24 11.79
C LYS A 302 4.55 -14.96 12.97
N ILE A 303 4.02 -16.12 13.31
CA ILE A 303 4.56 -17.02 14.33
C ILE A 303 5.71 -17.79 13.71
N ILE A 304 6.87 -17.79 14.36
CA ILE A 304 8.11 -18.38 13.86
C ILE A 304 8.60 -19.41 14.86
N LEU A 305 8.72 -20.65 14.40
CA LEU A 305 9.40 -21.73 15.11
C LEU A 305 10.83 -21.84 14.59
N VAL A 306 11.77 -21.41 15.43
CA VAL A 306 13.20 -21.55 15.17
C VAL A 306 13.60 -22.99 15.43
N VAL A 307 14.31 -23.59 14.47
CA VAL A 307 14.80 -24.96 14.58
C VAL A 307 16.33 -25.03 14.53
N ASP A 308 16.90 -26.02 15.20
CA ASP A 308 18.34 -26.30 15.15
C ASP A 308 18.76 -26.94 13.81
N GLU A 309 20.04 -27.24 13.65
CA GLU A 309 20.58 -27.89 12.44
C GLU A 309 20.01 -29.30 12.18
N ARG A 310 19.43 -29.93 13.20
CA ARG A 310 18.78 -31.25 13.10
C ARG A 310 17.28 -31.12 12.84
N GLY A 311 16.74 -29.91 12.81
CA GLY A 311 15.33 -29.63 12.65
C GLY A 311 14.52 -29.75 13.93
N HIS A 312 15.14 -29.79 15.11
CA HIS A 312 14.42 -29.76 16.37
C HIS A 312 14.06 -28.35 16.75
N ALA A 313 12.88 -28.18 17.34
CA ALA A 313 12.41 -26.91 17.90
C ALA A 313 13.40 -26.37 18.95
N ALA A 314 13.86 -25.14 18.74
CA ALA A 314 14.80 -24.44 19.61
C ALA A 314 14.13 -23.26 20.34
N SER A 315 13.36 -22.45 19.64
CA SER A 315 12.61 -21.32 20.23
C SER A 315 11.35 -20.98 19.42
N VAL A 316 10.39 -20.33 20.08
CA VAL A 316 9.21 -19.76 19.41
C VAL A 316 9.25 -18.25 19.60
N THR A 317 9.07 -17.52 18.51
CA THR A 317 8.90 -16.07 18.52
C THR A 317 7.75 -15.69 17.58
N TRP A 318 7.33 -14.43 17.63
CA TRP A 318 6.42 -13.89 16.64
C TRP A 318 6.65 -12.41 16.45
N GLU A 319 6.32 -11.96 15.25
CA GLU A 319 6.38 -10.56 14.87
C GLU A 319 5.09 -10.16 14.18
N LEU A 320 4.80 -8.87 14.21
CA LEU A 320 3.65 -8.33 13.51
C LEU A 320 3.81 -8.62 12.02
N HIS A 321 2.84 -9.32 11.44
CA HIS A 321 2.80 -9.51 10.00
C HIS A 321 2.12 -8.30 9.38
N LEU A 322 2.93 -7.30 9.04
CA LEU A 322 2.48 -6.26 8.13
C LEU A 322 2.31 -6.93 6.76
N LYS A 323 1.12 -6.85 6.18
CA LYS A 323 0.94 -7.04 4.74
C LYS A 323 1.69 -5.90 4.06
N VAL A 324 3.00 -6.04 3.98
CA VAL A 324 3.79 -5.33 3.00
C VAL A 324 3.28 -5.91 1.70
N GLN A 325 2.42 -5.16 1.00
CA GLN A 325 2.33 -5.35 -0.43
C GLN A 325 3.73 -5.00 -0.96
N SER A 326 4.62 -5.99 -0.97
CA SER A 326 5.72 -5.95 -1.89
C SER A 326 5.03 -6.02 -3.23
N PHE A 327 4.89 -4.88 -3.90
CA PHE A 327 4.68 -4.90 -5.34
C PHE A 327 5.84 -5.75 -5.84
N ALA A 328 5.54 -7.00 -6.19
CA ALA A 328 6.53 -7.96 -6.64
C ALA A 328 7.35 -7.19 -7.67
N LYS A 329 8.64 -6.95 -7.37
CA LYS A 329 9.57 -6.07 -8.09
C LYS A 329 9.05 -5.90 -9.51
N ALA A 330 8.28 -4.82 -9.76
CA ALA A 330 7.25 -4.78 -10.81
C ALA A 330 7.74 -5.61 -11.98
N GLU A 331 7.08 -6.73 -12.29
CA GLU A 331 7.45 -7.51 -13.48
C GLU A 331 7.62 -6.47 -14.57
N VAL A 332 8.87 -6.24 -14.99
CA VAL A 332 9.27 -4.99 -15.64
C VAL A 332 8.26 -4.76 -16.73
N CYS A 333 7.40 -3.74 -16.61
CA CYS A 333 6.33 -3.50 -17.59
C CYS A 333 7.00 -3.46 -18.95
N ARG A 334 6.85 -4.53 -19.71
CA ARG A 334 7.52 -4.67 -20.99
C ARG A 334 6.66 -3.90 -21.94
N TRP A 335 7.25 -2.90 -22.59
CA TRP A 335 6.58 -2.27 -23.71
C TRP A 335 6.12 -3.36 -24.67
N GLN A 336 5.00 -3.15 -25.34
CA GLN A 336 4.51 -4.10 -26.32
C GLN A 336 4.38 -3.42 -27.68
N ALA A 337 4.55 -4.20 -28.73
CA ALA A 337 4.29 -3.76 -30.09
C ALA A 337 3.31 -4.69 -30.78
N SER A 338 2.44 -4.13 -31.62
CA SER A 338 1.50 -4.92 -32.38
C SER A 338 2.22 -5.73 -33.47
N LYS A 339 2.02 -7.05 -33.44
CA LYS A 339 2.41 -7.95 -34.52
C LYS A 339 1.43 -7.85 -35.69
N ASN A 340 0.14 -7.74 -35.35
CA ASN A 340 -1.03 -7.47 -36.20
C ASN A 340 -2.15 -6.84 -35.33
N ASP A 341 -3.31 -6.52 -35.91
CA ASP A 341 -4.43 -5.86 -35.21
C ASP A 341 -4.96 -6.59 -33.95
N ARG A 342 -4.49 -7.81 -33.63
CA ARG A 342 -5.00 -8.62 -32.50
C ARG A 342 -3.92 -9.27 -31.64
N GLU A 343 -2.65 -9.15 -32.01
CA GLU A 343 -1.56 -9.86 -31.35
C GLU A 343 -0.45 -8.87 -31.02
N TRP A 344 -0.08 -8.83 -29.75
CA TRP A 344 1.00 -8.00 -29.21
C TRP A 344 2.19 -8.88 -28.84
N TRP A 345 3.39 -8.30 -28.88
CA TRP A 345 4.60 -8.98 -28.42
C TRP A 345 5.45 -8.02 -27.59
N ASP A 346 6.12 -8.56 -26.57
CA ASP A 346 6.93 -7.79 -25.64
C ASP A 346 8.27 -7.39 -26.25
N PHE A 347 8.62 -6.11 -26.15
CA PHE A 347 9.98 -5.68 -26.39
C PHE A 347 10.95 -6.38 -25.40
N PRO A 348 12.20 -6.66 -25.82
CA PRO A 348 13.25 -7.08 -24.90
C PRO A 348 13.38 -6.12 -23.70
N GLU A 349 13.84 -6.64 -22.56
CA GLU A 349 13.87 -5.87 -21.30
C GLU A 349 14.74 -4.61 -21.39
N ASP A 350 15.88 -4.69 -22.08
CA ASP A 350 16.78 -3.57 -22.32
C ASP A 350 16.14 -2.49 -23.20
N VAL A 351 15.41 -2.89 -24.24
CA VAL A 351 14.66 -1.99 -25.12
C VAL A 351 13.50 -1.33 -24.36
N SER A 352 12.74 -2.10 -23.58
CA SER A 352 11.65 -1.57 -22.74
C SER A 352 12.19 -0.51 -21.77
N ARG A 353 13.33 -0.77 -21.13
CA ARG A 353 14.00 0.19 -20.24
C ARG A 353 14.43 1.46 -20.96
N GLN A 354 14.93 1.34 -22.19
CA GLN A 354 15.31 2.48 -23.02
C GLN A 354 14.09 3.33 -23.41
N LEU A 355 12.98 2.70 -23.79
CA LEU A 355 11.73 3.37 -24.15
C LEU A 355 11.10 4.09 -22.95
N SER A 356 10.98 3.43 -21.80
CA SER A 356 10.48 4.07 -20.56
C SER A 356 11.35 5.26 -20.15
N SER A 357 12.68 5.12 -20.21
CA SER A 357 13.61 6.21 -19.89
C SER A 357 13.45 7.41 -20.82
N ALA A 358 13.28 7.15 -22.12
CA ALA A 358 13.09 8.20 -23.10
C ALA A 358 11.73 8.88 -23.00
N LYS A 359 10.65 8.13 -22.73
CA LYS A 359 9.31 8.66 -22.46
C LYS A 359 9.31 9.56 -21.24
N ALA A 360 9.89 9.10 -20.14
CA ALA A 360 10.05 9.89 -18.91
C ALA A 360 10.90 11.16 -19.12
N SER A 361 11.83 11.14 -20.09
CA SER A 361 12.64 12.31 -20.47
C SER A 361 11.95 13.24 -21.48
N GLY A 362 10.69 12.96 -21.85
CA GLY A 362 9.92 13.75 -22.81
C GLY A 362 10.45 13.69 -24.25
N LEU A 363 11.28 12.69 -24.59
CA LEU A 363 11.79 12.53 -25.93
C LEU A 363 10.65 12.13 -26.88
N PRO A 364 10.50 12.80 -28.03
CA PRO A 364 9.42 12.47 -28.96
C PRO A 364 9.67 11.17 -29.73
N MET A 365 10.94 10.80 -29.94
CA MET A 365 11.34 9.63 -30.72
C MET A 365 12.60 8.97 -30.17
N VAL A 366 12.69 7.66 -30.32
CA VAL A 366 13.83 6.84 -29.88
C VAL A 366 14.19 5.81 -30.93
N LYS A 367 15.48 5.63 -31.21
CA LYS A 367 15.96 4.52 -32.04
C LYS A 367 16.42 3.37 -31.17
N VAL A 368 15.90 2.18 -31.43
CA VAL A 368 16.17 0.96 -30.67
C VAL A 368 16.55 -0.19 -31.60
N GLU A 369 17.38 -1.10 -31.13
CA GLU A 369 17.77 -2.32 -31.84
C GLU A 369 17.04 -3.51 -31.22
N ILE A 370 16.32 -4.28 -32.04
CA ILE A 370 15.55 -5.44 -31.58
C ILE A 370 15.93 -6.63 -32.44
N GLY A 371 16.63 -7.59 -31.83
CA GLY A 371 17.16 -8.75 -32.53
C GLY A 371 18.19 -8.34 -33.58
N ARG A 372 17.80 -8.30 -34.86
CA ARG A 372 18.65 -7.85 -35.98
C ARG A 372 18.10 -6.61 -36.70
N GLY A 373 16.97 -6.08 -36.23
CA GLY A 373 16.28 -4.95 -36.87
C GLY A 373 16.51 -3.65 -36.09
N PHE A 374 16.48 -2.54 -36.81
CA PHE A 374 16.49 -1.20 -36.22
C PHE A 374 15.11 -0.56 -36.36
N TYR A 375 14.64 0.01 -35.27
CA TYR A 375 13.31 0.58 -35.15
C TYR A 375 13.40 2.01 -34.62
N GLU A 376 12.49 2.86 -35.07
CA GLU A 376 12.28 4.20 -34.52
C GLU A 376 10.90 4.24 -33.88
N VAL A 377 10.84 4.47 -32.57
CA VAL A 377 9.59 4.51 -31.80
C VAL A 377 9.21 5.97 -31.57
N ASP A 378 8.05 6.38 -32.06
CA ASP A 378 7.42 7.67 -31.80
C ASP A 378 6.56 7.55 -30.54
N LEU A 379 7.06 8.13 -29.45
CA LEU A 379 6.48 8.05 -28.11
C LEU A 379 5.26 8.97 -27.94
N ARG A 380 5.03 9.90 -28.87
CA ARG A 380 3.82 10.76 -28.84
C ARG A 380 2.65 10.12 -29.55
N ARG A 381 2.94 9.42 -30.63
CA ARG A 381 1.93 8.75 -31.46
C ARG A 381 1.74 7.29 -31.08
N MET A 382 2.58 6.78 -30.18
CA MET A 382 2.59 5.39 -29.73
C MET A 382 2.64 4.42 -30.91
N VAL A 383 3.62 4.66 -31.80
CA VAL A 383 3.90 3.79 -32.95
C VAL A 383 5.39 3.56 -33.13
N GLN A 384 5.79 2.39 -33.61
CA GLN A 384 7.13 2.08 -34.08
C GLN A 384 7.19 2.01 -35.59
N ARG A 385 8.29 2.48 -36.19
CA ARG A 385 8.64 2.33 -37.60
C ARG A 385 9.82 1.38 -37.74
N ASN A 386 9.67 0.32 -38.52
CA ASN A 386 10.80 -0.50 -38.93
C ASN A 386 11.61 0.27 -39.98
N LEU A 387 12.90 0.53 -39.73
CA LEU A 387 13.72 1.36 -40.63
C LEU A 387 14.09 0.68 -41.95
N ALA A 388 13.98 -0.65 -42.04
CA ALA A 388 14.25 -1.39 -43.27
C ALA A 388 13.03 -1.51 -44.17
N THR A 389 11.83 -1.71 -43.59
CA THR A 389 10.59 -1.92 -44.35
C THR A 389 9.68 -0.69 -44.41
N GLU A 390 9.98 0.35 -43.65
CA GLU A 390 9.18 1.56 -43.44
C GLU A 390 7.76 1.32 -42.90
N GLN A 391 7.47 0.10 -42.44
CA GLN A 391 6.17 -0.24 -41.86
C GLN A 391 6.03 0.33 -40.46
N TRP A 392 4.84 0.87 -40.19
CA TRP A 392 4.44 1.40 -38.89
C TRP A 392 3.57 0.40 -38.15
N LYS A 393 3.81 0.26 -36.84
CA LYS A 393 3.04 -0.63 -35.96
C LYS A 393 2.73 0.10 -34.65
N PRO A 394 1.53 -0.05 -34.08
CA PRO A 394 1.24 0.43 -32.74
C PRO A 394 2.23 -0.11 -31.70
N VAL A 395 2.55 0.73 -30.72
CA VAL A 395 3.22 0.33 -29.47
C VAL A 395 2.37 0.76 -28.29
N GLU A 396 2.49 0.06 -27.18
CA GLU A 396 1.83 0.42 -25.93
C GLU A 396 2.79 0.27 -24.76
N ASP A 397 2.57 1.12 -23.76
CA ASP A 397 3.23 1.05 -22.46
C ASP A 397 2.19 0.49 -21.49
N PRO A 398 2.30 -0.78 -21.06
CA PRO A 398 1.29 -1.40 -20.19
C PRO A 398 1.11 -0.67 -18.86
N ALA A 399 2.06 0.17 -18.45
CA ALA A 399 1.91 1.04 -17.29
C ALA A 399 0.80 2.09 -17.50
N ASP A 400 0.59 2.58 -18.73
CA ASP A 400 -0.47 3.56 -19.03
C ASP A 400 -1.87 2.92 -18.98
N GLU A 401 -2.00 1.64 -19.36
CA GLU A 401 -3.30 0.94 -19.30
C GLU A 401 -3.75 0.68 -17.86
N ALA A 402 -2.82 0.32 -16.98
CA ALA A 402 -3.10 0.07 -15.56
C ALA A 402 -3.61 1.32 -14.83
N GLU A 403 -3.19 2.51 -15.26
CA GLU A 403 -3.71 3.78 -14.74
C GLU A 403 -5.07 4.18 -15.32
N SER A 404 -5.42 3.69 -16.51
CA SER A 404 -6.64 4.09 -17.21
C SER A 404 -7.92 3.39 -16.70
N GLY A 405 -7.80 2.21 -16.08
CA GLY A 405 -8.94 1.51 -15.46
C GLY A 405 -10.10 1.16 -16.39
N VAL A 406 -9.96 1.30 -17.71
CA VAL A 406 -10.99 0.94 -18.69
C VAL A 406 -10.69 -0.45 -19.24
N LEU A 407 -11.16 -1.48 -18.54
CA LEU A 407 -11.28 -2.81 -19.12
C LEU A 407 -12.35 -2.79 -20.22
N THR A 408 -11.96 -3.14 -21.45
CA THR A 408 -12.88 -3.46 -22.56
C THR A 408 -13.66 -4.74 -22.32
#